data_AF-A0A959I548-F1
#
_entry.id   AF-A0A959I548-F1
#
_cell.length_a   1.000
_cell.length_b   1.000
_cell.length_c   1.000
_cell.angle_alpha   90.00
_cell.angle_beta   90.00
_cell.angle_gamma   90.00
#
_symmetry.space_group_name_H-M   'P 1'
#
loop_
_entity.id
_entity.type
_entity.pdbx_description
1 polymer ?
#
loop_
_entity_poly.entity_id
_entity_poly.type
_entity_poly.pdbx_seq_one_letter_code
_entity_poly.pdbx_strand_id
1 'polypeptide(L)'
;YAAEPFFFKNAGRSDKDKVYAQVGQAFALVGSLVFITIMLYLDVIQYFLGPDFREGLGVVPLLLLSYIFLGLYYNFSIWYKLADRTAIGGWIATGGSVITIALNIWLIPSTGYYGPGWAALACYLFMALASYWTGQKYYPIPYPMGRIMAYIVSAVLVYGASLALSRLFQPGLAAGLVANTALLGVWALGILRIERNLARRLLNRRGQVEG
;
A
#
# COMPACT_ATOMS: atom_id res chain seq x y z
N TYR A 1 7.26 -11.88 10.33
CA TYR A 1 8.28 -12.92 10.59
C TYR A 1 8.34 -14.07 9.56
N ALA A 2 7.34 -14.31 8.69
CA ALA A 2 7.42 -15.37 7.66
C ALA A 2 8.06 -14.95 6.31
N ALA A 3 8.18 -13.65 6.04
CA ALA A 3 8.74 -13.13 4.79
C ALA A 3 10.24 -13.50 4.67
N GLU A 4 11.00 -13.34 5.74
CA GLU A 4 12.46 -13.47 5.71
C GLU A 4 12.95 -14.89 5.32
N PRO A 5 12.43 -16.00 5.89
CA PRO A 5 12.75 -17.35 5.40
C PRO A 5 12.39 -17.58 3.93
N PHE A 6 11.30 -16.97 3.44
CA PHE A 6 10.90 -17.09 2.03
C PHE A 6 11.92 -16.41 1.10
N PHE A 7 12.38 -15.20 1.44
CA PHE A 7 13.38 -14.49 0.64
C PHE A 7 14.72 -15.22 0.65
N PHE A 8 15.20 -15.67 1.81
CA PHE A 8 16.47 -16.42 1.89
C PHE A 8 16.40 -17.78 1.17
N LYS A 9 15.29 -18.52 1.28
CA LYS A 9 15.11 -19.81 0.59
C LYS A 9 15.12 -19.67 -0.93
N ASN A 10 14.67 -18.53 -1.47
CA ASN A 10 14.64 -18.28 -2.91
C ASN A 10 15.88 -17.54 -3.43
N ALA A 11 16.83 -17.14 -2.58
CA ALA A 11 18.01 -16.36 -2.97
C ALA A 11 18.96 -17.09 -3.95
N GLY A 12 18.90 -18.42 -4.02
CA GLY A 12 19.66 -19.25 -4.96
C GLY A 12 19.00 -19.42 -6.34
N ARG A 13 17.76 -18.99 -6.53
CA ARG A 13 17.04 -19.17 -7.81
C ARG A 13 17.47 -18.13 -8.85
N SER A 14 17.52 -18.54 -10.11
CA SER A 14 17.81 -17.65 -11.25
C SER A 14 16.71 -16.61 -11.50
N ASP A 15 15.48 -16.85 -11.03
CA ASP A 15 14.31 -15.98 -11.19
C ASP A 15 13.94 -15.18 -9.93
N LYS A 16 14.78 -15.19 -8.91
CA LYS A 16 14.51 -14.57 -7.59
C LYS A 16 14.04 -13.12 -7.64
N ASP A 17 14.66 -12.28 -8.48
CA ASP A 17 14.32 -10.86 -8.56
C ASP A 17 12.90 -10.65 -9.12
N LYS A 18 12.46 -11.53 -10.04
CA LYS A 18 11.09 -11.51 -10.56
C LYS A 18 10.11 -11.95 -9.49
N VAL A 19 10.46 -12.96 -8.69
CA VAL A 19 9.64 -13.40 -7.56
C VAL A 19 9.50 -12.27 -6.54
N TYR A 20 10.58 -11.58 -6.19
CA TYR A 20 10.54 -10.45 -5.24
C TYR A 20 9.70 -9.29 -5.78
N ALA A 21 9.84 -8.97 -7.06
CA ALA A 21 9.02 -7.96 -7.73
C ALA A 21 7.51 -8.31 -7.67
N GLN A 22 7.17 -9.59 -7.89
CA GLN A 22 5.79 -10.07 -7.82
C GLN A 22 5.23 -10.02 -6.40
N VAL A 23 6.03 -10.34 -5.38
CA VAL A 23 5.60 -10.23 -3.98
C VAL A 23 5.28 -8.79 -3.62
N GLY A 24 6.14 -7.83 -4.02
CA GLY A 24 5.86 -6.40 -3.82
C GLY A 24 4.61 -5.91 -4.54
N GLN A 25 4.39 -6.36 -5.79
CA GLN A 25 3.18 -6.07 -6.56
C GLN A 25 1.92 -6.66 -5.90
N ALA A 26 1.96 -7.92 -5.49
CA ALA A 26 0.85 -8.59 -4.83
C ALA A 26 0.53 -7.95 -3.48
N PHE A 27 1.55 -7.57 -2.72
CA PHE A 27 1.38 -6.81 -1.48
C PHE A 27 0.66 -5.49 -1.73
N ALA A 28 1.09 -4.70 -2.72
CA ALA A 28 0.44 -3.44 -3.06
C ALA A 28 -1.03 -3.64 -3.46
N LEU A 29 -1.31 -4.69 -4.24
CA LEU A 29 -2.67 -5.04 -4.67
C LEU A 29 -3.56 -5.39 -3.46
N VAL A 30 -3.11 -6.31 -2.61
CA VAL A 30 -3.87 -6.74 -1.42
C VAL A 30 -4.03 -5.58 -0.44
N GLY A 31 -2.97 -4.80 -0.21
CA GLY A 31 -3.02 -3.60 0.63
C GLY A 31 -4.02 -2.57 0.12
N SER A 32 -4.05 -2.33 -1.20
CA SER A 32 -5.02 -1.43 -1.82
C SER A 32 -6.46 -1.95 -1.69
N LEU A 33 -6.68 -3.27 -1.84
CA LEU A 33 -7.97 -3.92 -1.64
C LEU A 33 -8.46 -3.78 -0.19
N VAL A 34 -7.56 -3.97 0.79
CA VAL A 34 -7.88 -3.80 2.21
C VAL A 34 -8.21 -2.33 2.50
N PHE A 35 -7.41 -1.39 1.99
CA PHE A 35 -7.65 0.04 2.15
C PHE A 35 -9.03 0.45 1.64
N ILE A 36 -9.34 0.15 0.37
CA ILE A 36 -10.61 0.58 -0.24
C ILE A 36 -11.80 -0.10 0.45
N THR A 37 -11.67 -1.36 0.85
CA THR A 37 -12.74 -2.08 1.55
C THR A 37 -13.03 -1.42 2.91
N ILE A 38 -12.00 -1.19 3.74
CA ILE A 38 -12.20 -0.57 5.05
C ILE A 38 -12.78 0.84 4.90
N MET A 39 -12.29 1.62 3.94
CA MET A 39 -12.76 2.98 3.70
C MET A 39 -14.23 3.04 3.27
N LEU A 40 -14.64 2.17 2.34
CA LEU A 40 -16.01 2.15 1.81
C LEU A 40 -17.04 1.61 2.81
N TYR A 41 -16.61 0.86 3.81
CA TYR A 41 -17.48 0.32 4.86
C TYR A 41 -17.24 0.95 6.23
N LEU A 42 -16.55 2.10 6.28
CA LEU A 42 -16.22 2.78 7.53
C LEU A 42 -17.48 3.12 8.35
N ASP A 43 -18.59 3.45 7.66
CA ASP A 43 -19.89 3.73 8.26
C ASP A 43 -20.50 2.56 9.03
N VAL A 44 -20.11 1.32 8.68
CA VAL A 44 -20.53 0.10 9.39
C VAL A 44 -19.48 -0.26 10.45
N ILE A 45 -18.20 -0.12 10.11
CA ILE A 45 -17.09 -0.45 11.00
C ILE A 45 -17.11 0.41 12.26
N GLN A 46 -17.56 1.67 12.18
CA GLN A 46 -17.67 2.55 13.34
C GLN A 46 -18.59 2.03 14.46
N TYR A 47 -19.56 1.16 14.16
CA TYR A 47 -20.45 0.59 15.17
C TYR A 47 -19.76 -0.42 16.09
N PHE A 48 -18.63 -0.99 15.64
CA PHE A 48 -17.77 -1.82 16.47
C PHE A 48 -16.86 -1.00 17.40
N LEU A 49 -16.77 0.32 17.17
CA LEU A 49 -15.98 1.24 17.97
C LEU A 49 -16.84 1.95 19.02
N GLY A 50 -16.27 2.18 20.19
CA GLY A 50 -16.87 3.02 21.22
C GLY A 50 -17.10 4.46 20.71
N PRO A 51 -18.12 5.18 21.20
CA PRO A 51 -18.45 6.54 20.74
C PRO A 51 -17.25 7.49 20.72
N ASP A 52 -16.42 7.45 21.77
CA ASP A 52 -15.24 8.30 21.93
C ASP A 52 -14.15 8.06 20.85
N PHE A 53 -14.15 6.89 20.21
CA PHE A 53 -13.20 6.55 19.14
C PHE A 53 -13.68 6.98 17.74
N ARG A 54 -14.96 7.36 17.60
CA ARG A 54 -15.54 7.72 16.28
C ARG A 54 -15.03 9.05 15.76
N GLU A 55 -14.66 9.97 16.65
CA GLU A 55 -14.01 11.23 16.26
C GLU A 55 -12.67 10.97 15.53
N GLY A 56 -11.97 9.88 15.88
CA GLY A 56 -10.71 9.48 15.26
C GLY A 56 -10.82 8.87 13.85
N LEU A 57 -12.04 8.61 13.36
CA LEU A 57 -12.25 7.94 12.07
C LEU A 57 -11.65 8.72 10.88
N GLY A 58 -11.59 10.04 10.98
CA GLY A 58 -10.98 10.89 9.96
C GLY A 58 -9.48 10.64 9.73
N VAL A 59 -8.78 10.04 10.70
CA VAL A 59 -7.34 9.73 10.60
C VAL A 59 -7.09 8.37 9.94
N VAL A 60 -8.07 7.47 9.93
CA VAL A 60 -7.95 6.12 9.38
C VAL A 60 -7.46 6.09 7.92
N PRO A 61 -7.91 6.96 6.99
CA PRO A 61 -7.37 7.00 5.62
C PRO A 61 -5.87 7.27 5.58
N LEU A 62 -5.38 8.19 6.42
CA LEU A 62 -3.96 8.53 6.49
C LEU A 62 -3.14 7.35 7.03
N LEU A 63 -3.63 6.69 8.07
CA LEU A 63 -2.95 5.54 8.69
C LEU A 63 -2.92 4.33 7.78
N LEU A 64 -4.04 3.96 7.15
CA LEU A 64 -4.05 2.81 6.26
C LEU A 64 -3.16 3.04 5.03
N LEU A 65 -3.16 4.26 4.49
CA LEU A 65 -2.26 4.61 3.40
C LEU A 65 -0.80 4.56 3.84
N SER A 66 -0.48 5.04 5.05
CA SER A 66 0.88 4.96 5.60
C SER A 66 1.33 3.50 5.77
N TYR A 67 0.45 2.61 6.22
CA TYR A 67 0.75 1.18 6.35
C TYR A 67 0.99 0.47 5.02
N ILE A 68 0.33 0.89 3.93
CA ILE A 68 0.68 0.39 2.58
C ILE A 68 2.13 0.76 2.24
N PHE A 69 2.53 2.02 2.48
CA PHE A 69 3.91 2.45 2.24
C PHE A 69 4.91 1.76 3.15
N LEU A 70 4.56 1.52 4.42
CA LEU A 70 5.40 0.74 5.34
C LEU A 70 5.63 -0.69 4.83
N GLY A 71 4.58 -1.34 4.33
CA GLY A 71 4.71 -2.67 3.77
C GLY A 71 5.48 -2.70 2.44
N LEU A 72 5.34 -1.67 1.60
CA LEU A 72 6.20 -1.48 0.44
C LEU A 72 7.67 -1.27 0.84
N TYR A 73 7.93 -0.46 1.87
CA TYR A 73 9.25 -0.30 2.45
C TYR A 73 9.85 -1.65 2.85
N TYR A 74 9.10 -2.51 3.56
CA TYR A 74 9.61 -3.84 3.91
C TYR A 74 9.96 -4.68 2.68
N ASN A 75 9.16 -4.64 1.62
CA ASN A 75 9.47 -5.33 0.37
C ASN A 75 10.73 -4.78 -0.30
N PHE A 76 10.84 -3.45 -0.40
CA PHE A 76 12.00 -2.82 -1.03
C PHE A 76 13.27 -3.03 -0.21
N SER A 77 13.19 -2.90 1.11
CA SER A 77 14.32 -3.04 2.05
C SER A 77 15.02 -4.41 2.03
N ILE A 78 14.43 -5.43 1.40
CA ILE A 78 15.05 -6.75 1.27
C ILE A 78 16.44 -6.68 0.60
N TRP A 79 16.63 -5.71 -0.30
CA TRP A 79 17.87 -5.54 -1.03
C TRP A 79 19.06 -5.24 -0.10
N TYR A 80 18.84 -4.55 1.03
CA TYR A 80 19.91 -4.25 1.98
C TYR A 80 20.58 -5.52 2.51
N LYS A 81 19.75 -6.53 2.79
CA LYS A 81 20.19 -7.82 3.32
C LYS A 81 20.82 -8.67 2.22
N LEU A 82 20.28 -8.61 0.99
CA LEU A 82 20.81 -9.37 -0.14
C LEU A 82 22.17 -8.85 -0.65
N ALA A 83 22.43 -7.56 -0.50
CA ALA A 83 23.66 -6.91 -0.96
C ALA A 83 24.68 -6.66 0.17
N ASP A 84 24.44 -7.17 1.38
CA ASP A 84 25.24 -6.88 2.59
C ASP A 84 25.48 -5.37 2.84
N ARG A 85 24.45 -4.55 2.58
CA ARG A 85 24.44 -3.08 2.73
C ARG A 85 23.51 -2.62 3.85
N THR A 86 23.51 -3.32 4.98
CA THR A 86 22.65 -3.03 6.15
C THR A 86 22.81 -1.61 6.68
N ALA A 87 24.01 -1.02 6.57
CA ALA A 87 24.26 0.37 6.97
C ALA A 87 23.38 1.39 6.22
N ILE A 88 23.07 1.16 4.94
CA ILE A 88 22.20 2.06 4.15
C ILE A 88 20.77 2.01 4.69
N GLY A 89 20.29 0.82 5.06
CA GLY A 89 19.01 0.66 5.75
C GLY A 89 18.97 1.40 7.08
N GLY A 90 20.08 1.38 7.83
CA GLY A 90 20.24 2.17 9.05
C GLY A 90 20.11 3.68 8.82
N TRP A 91 20.80 4.24 7.82
CA TRP A 91 20.70 5.67 7.48
C TRP A 91 19.28 6.09 7.09
N ILE A 92 18.58 5.26 6.32
CA ILE A 92 17.19 5.52 5.92
C ILE A 92 16.24 5.47 7.12
N ALA A 93 16.43 4.50 8.03
CA ALA A 93 15.67 4.43 9.27
C ALA A 93 15.90 5.65 10.15
N THR A 94 17.15 6.10 10.29
CA THR A 94 17.46 7.35 11.02
C THR A 94 16.78 8.56 10.39
N GLY A 95 16.82 8.69 9.06
CA GLY A 95 16.10 9.75 8.35
C GLY A 95 14.59 9.72 8.58
N GLY A 96 13.98 8.52 8.54
CA GLY A 96 12.56 8.33 8.85
C GLY A 96 12.20 8.72 10.28
N SER A 97 13.03 8.35 11.26
CA SER A 97 12.85 8.75 12.66
C SER A 97 12.94 10.27 12.85
N VAL A 98 13.89 10.93 12.19
CA VAL A 98 14.01 12.40 12.20
C VAL A 98 12.76 13.06 11.63
N ILE A 99 12.27 12.58 10.47
CA ILE A 99 11.02 13.07 9.86
C ILE A 99 9.84 12.88 10.82
N THR A 100 9.75 11.72 11.45
CA THR A 100 8.68 11.39 12.40
C THR A 100 8.69 12.37 13.57
N ILE A 101 9.84 12.60 14.21
CA ILE A 101 9.96 13.50 15.36
C ILE A 101 9.65 14.95 14.93
N ALA A 102 10.28 15.43 13.86
CA ALA A 102 10.12 16.80 13.39
C ALA A 102 8.66 17.12 13.03
N LEU A 103 8.01 16.21 12.29
CA LEU A 103 6.62 16.39 11.91
C LEU A 103 5.68 16.27 13.10
N ASN A 104 5.90 15.36 14.05
CA ASN A 104 5.05 15.29 15.24
C ASN A 104 5.15 16.55 16.10
N ILE A 105 6.36 17.09 16.31
CA ILE A 105 6.54 18.35 17.06
C ILE A 105 5.81 19.51 16.39
N TRP A 106 5.76 19.54 15.05
CA TRP A 106 5.12 20.61 14.30
C TRP A 106 3.61 20.44 14.10
N LEU A 107 3.14 19.23 13.83
CA LEU A 107 1.75 18.93 13.48
C LEU A 107 0.86 18.65 14.68
N ILE A 108 1.36 18.05 15.76
CA ILE A 108 0.53 17.76 16.95
C ILE A 108 -0.09 19.05 17.51
N PRO A 109 0.66 20.16 17.68
CA PRO A 109 0.08 21.40 18.22
C PRO A 109 -1.01 22.02 17.33
N SER A 110 -0.93 21.82 16.01
CA SER A 110 -1.85 22.46 15.04
C SER A 110 -3.03 21.59 14.63
N THR A 111 -2.83 20.27 14.54
CA THR A 111 -3.81 19.31 13.99
C THR A 111 -4.23 18.24 14.98
N GLY A 112 -3.70 18.25 16.21
CA GLY A 112 -4.02 17.28 17.24
C GLY A 112 -3.70 15.85 16.80
N TYR A 113 -4.69 14.97 16.92
CA TYR A 113 -4.55 13.54 16.62
C TYR A 113 -4.40 13.21 15.11
N TYR A 114 -4.66 14.16 14.20
CA TYR A 114 -4.33 14.01 12.78
C TYR A 114 -2.81 14.10 12.50
N GLY A 115 -2.07 14.78 13.38
CA GLY A 115 -0.63 15.03 13.20
C GLY A 115 0.20 13.76 13.09
N PRO A 116 0.07 12.79 14.02
CA PRO A 116 0.75 11.51 13.93
C PRO A 116 0.43 10.73 12.65
N GLY A 117 -0.80 10.85 12.12
CA GLY A 117 -1.19 10.22 10.85
C GLY A 117 -0.40 10.77 9.66
N TRP A 118 -0.29 12.09 9.55
CA TRP A 118 0.53 12.75 8.52
C TRP A 118 2.03 12.48 8.69
N ALA A 119 2.52 12.48 9.93
CA ALA A 119 3.91 12.17 10.23
C ALA A 119 4.27 10.74 9.82
N ALA A 120 3.41 9.76 10.14
CA ALA A 120 3.60 8.36 9.73
C ALA A 120 3.58 8.21 8.20
N LEU A 121 2.61 8.85 7.52
CA LEU A 121 2.51 8.82 6.07
C LEU A 121 3.79 9.36 5.41
N ALA A 122 4.25 10.54 5.84
CA ALA A 122 5.46 11.15 5.29
C ALA A 122 6.72 10.32 5.58
N CYS A 123 6.86 9.79 6.79
CA CYS A 123 7.98 8.92 7.17
C CYS A 123 8.03 7.65 6.32
N TYR A 124 6.92 6.91 6.24
CA TYR A 124 6.90 5.63 5.53
C TYR A 124 6.98 5.81 4.02
N LEU A 125 6.40 6.89 3.48
CA LEU A 125 6.58 7.25 2.07
C LEU A 125 8.06 7.56 1.78
N PHE A 126 8.71 8.38 2.61
CA PHE A 126 10.15 8.66 2.48
C PHE A 126 10.97 7.39 2.52
N MET A 127 10.75 6.53 3.52
CA MET A 127 11.49 5.27 3.67
C MET A 127 11.28 4.36 2.46
N ALA A 128 10.05 4.21 1.97
CA ALA A 128 9.76 3.41 0.79
C ALA A 128 10.46 3.95 -0.48
N LEU A 129 10.37 5.25 -0.74
CA LEU A 129 11.01 5.89 -1.90
C LEU A 129 12.53 5.82 -1.82
N ALA A 130 13.11 6.15 -0.68
CA ALA A 130 14.55 6.07 -0.45
C ALA A 130 15.05 4.64 -0.66
N SER A 131 14.32 3.64 -0.13
CA SER A 131 14.66 2.23 -0.31
C SER A 131 14.55 1.76 -1.74
N TYR A 132 13.53 2.20 -2.47
CA TYR A 132 13.35 1.88 -3.88
C TYR A 132 14.47 2.46 -4.75
N TRP A 133 14.78 3.75 -4.59
CA TRP A 133 15.82 4.41 -5.41
C TRP A 133 17.22 3.89 -5.12
N THR A 134 17.56 3.71 -3.84
CA THR A 134 18.84 3.13 -3.46
C THR A 134 18.93 1.66 -3.89
N GLY A 135 17.84 0.89 -3.76
CA GLY A 135 17.74 -0.47 -4.26
C GLY A 135 17.99 -0.56 -5.76
N GLN A 136 17.35 0.30 -6.55
CA GLN A 136 17.54 0.32 -8.00
C GLN A 136 19.00 0.60 -8.42
N LYS A 137 19.77 1.30 -7.58
CA LYS A 137 21.19 1.59 -7.82
C LYS A 137 22.12 0.42 -7.47
N TYR A 138 21.88 -0.25 -6.33
CA TYR A 138 22.80 -1.28 -5.81
C TYR A 138 22.38 -2.71 -6.14
N TYR A 139 21.08 -2.99 -6.23
CA TYR A 139 20.51 -4.30 -6.49
C TYR A 139 19.17 -4.14 -7.24
N PRO A 140 19.20 -3.95 -8.57
CA PRO A 140 18.04 -3.55 -9.35
C PRO A 140 17.00 -4.68 -9.48
N ILE A 141 16.01 -4.68 -8.58
CA ILE A 141 14.85 -5.57 -8.66
C ILE A 141 13.81 -4.93 -9.59
N PRO A 142 13.31 -5.63 -10.63
CA PRO A 142 12.41 -5.07 -11.63
C PRO A 142 10.97 -4.95 -11.12
N TYR A 143 10.74 -4.11 -10.11
CA TYR A 143 9.40 -3.85 -9.58
C TYR A 143 8.52 -3.17 -10.64
N PRO A 144 7.29 -3.66 -10.89
CA PRO A 144 6.36 -3.04 -11.83
C PRO A 144 5.71 -1.80 -11.19
N MET A 145 6.50 -0.74 -11.00
CA MET A 145 6.10 0.44 -10.22
C MET A 145 4.86 1.13 -10.79
N GLY A 146 4.70 1.16 -12.12
CA GLY A 146 3.49 1.69 -12.76
C GLY A 146 2.21 0.96 -12.34
N ARG A 147 2.28 -0.36 -12.10
CA ARG A 147 1.13 -1.14 -11.61
C ARG A 147 0.88 -0.95 -10.13
N ILE A 148 1.94 -0.97 -9.33
CA ILE A 148 1.88 -0.70 -7.88
C ILE A 148 1.20 0.64 -7.63
N MET A 149 1.67 1.70 -8.30
CA MET A 149 1.07 3.03 -8.17
C MET A 149 -0.35 3.08 -8.72
N ALA A 150 -0.65 2.40 -9.83
CA ALA A 150 -2.01 2.33 -10.34
C ALA A 150 -2.99 1.72 -9.32
N TYR A 151 -2.59 0.69 -8.57
CA TYR A 151 -3.46 0.07 -7.54
C TYR A 151 -3.74 1.03 -6.39
N ILE A 152 -2.68 1.67 -5.86
CA ILE A 152 -2.80 2.60 -4.74
C ILE A 152 -3.60 3.84 -5.15
N VAL A 153 -3.24 4.48 -6.27
CA VAL A 153 -3.90 5.71 -6.75
C VAL A 153 -5.36 5.43 -7.12
N SER A 154 -5.66 4.33 -7.83
CA SER A 154 -7.05 4.01 -8.15
C SER A 154 -7.89 3.75 -6.90
N ALA A 155 -7.34 3.10 -5.87
CA ALA A 155 -8.04 2.88 -4.61
C ALA A 155 -8.36 4.20 -3.90
N VAL A 156 -7.40 5.13 -3.83
CA VAL A 156 -7.59 6.46 -3.26
C VAL A 156 -8.61 7.27 -4.07
N LEU A 157 -8.57 7.22 -5.40
CA LEU A 157 -9.52 7.92 -6.26
C LEU A 157 -10.95 7.40 -6.09
N VAL A 158 -11.14 6.08 -6.00
CA VAL A 158 -12.48 5.51 -5.76
C VAL A 158 -13.01 5.87 -4.38
N TYR A 159 -12.15 5.89 -3.35
CA TYR A 159 -12.54 6.41 -2.04
C TYR A 159 -12.95 7.89 -2.12
N GLY A 160 -12.17 8.73 -2.82
CA GLY A 160 -12.53 10.13 -3.05
C GLY A 160 -13.86 10.29 -3.79
N ALA A 161 -14.14 9.43 -4.76
CA ALA A 161 -15.42 9.40 -5.49
C ALA A 161 -16.59 9.00 -4.59
N SER A 162 -16.40 8.01 -3.70
CA SER A 162 -17.39 7.64 -2.67
C SER A 162 -17.70 8.83 -1.76
N LEU A 163 -16.67 9.53 -1.26
CA LEU A 163 -16.85 10.71 -0.42
C LEU A 163 -17.61 11.83 -1.15
N ALA A 164 -17.29 12.07 -2.43
CA ALA A 164 -17.99 13.05 -3.25
C ALA A 164 -19.46 12.67 -3.48
N LEU A 165 -19.74 11.40 -3.76
CA LEU A 165 -21.09 10.89 -3.96
C LEU A 165 -21.94 11.02 -2.70
N SER A 166 -21.38 10.64 -1.55
CA SER A 166 -22.04 10.78 -0.24
C SER A 166 -22.35 12.24 0.10
N ARG A 167 -21.45 13.17 -0.25
CA ARG A 167 -21.67 14.61 -0.02
C ARG A 167 -22.75 15.20 -0.94
N LEU A 168 -22.83 14.75 -2.19
CA LEU A 168 -23.76 15.29 -3.19
C LEU A 168 -25.19 14.75 -3.02
N PHE A 169 -25.34 13.46 -2.73
CA PHE A 169 -26.65 12.79 -2.73
C PHE A 169 -27.20 12.51 -1.34
N GLN A 170 -26.39 12.62 -0.28
CA GLN A 170 -26.74 12.29 1.11
C GLN A 170 -27.61 11.02 1.21
N PRO A 171 -27.17 9.89 0.61
CA PRO A 171 -27.98 8.68 0.58
C PRO A 171 -28.18 8.16 2.01
N GLY A 172 -29.37 7.61 2.30
CA GLY A 172 -29.57 6.84 3.53
C GLY A 172 -28.60 5.64 3.59
N LEU A 173 -28.34 5.11 4.79
CA LEU A 173 -27.33 4.08 5.05
C LEU A 173 -27.36 2.92 4.04
N ALA A 174 -28.53 2.36 3.76
CA ALA A 174 -28.68 1.25 2.81
C ALA A 174 -28.29 1.64 1.38
N ALA A 175 -28.71 2.81 0.91
CA ALA A 175 -28.37 3.31 -0.42
C ALA A 175 -26.87 3.66 -0.54
N GLY A 176 -26.28 4.22 0.52
CA GLY A 176 -24.84 4.48 0.60
C GLY A 176 -24.02 3.19 0.53
N LEU A 177 -24.43 2.15 1.25
CA LEU A 177 -23.77 0.84 1.21
C LEU A 177 -23.85 0.20 -0.17
N VAL A 178 -25.02 0.22 -0.83
CA VAL A 178 -25.17 -0.30 -2.19
C VAL A 178 -24.25 0.45 -3.17
N ALA A 179 -24.18 1.78 -3.07
CA ALA A 179 -23.29 2.58 -3.90
C ALA A 179 -21.81 2.23 -3.65
N ASN A 180 -21.42 2.07 -2.38
CA ASN A 180 -20.07 1.69 -1.99
C ASN A 180 -19.72 0.25 -2.46
N THR A 181 -20.64 -0.70 -2.38
CA THR A 181 -20.46 -2.05 -2.94
C THR A 181 -20.30 -2.00 -4.46
N ALA A 182 -21.08 -1.17 -5.15
CA ALA A 182 -20.95 -0.98 -6.59
C ALA A 182 -19.57 -0.38 -6.96
N LEU A 183 -19.12 0.65 -6.24
CA LEU A 183 -17.79 1.25 -6.43
C LEU A 183 -16.65 0.24 -6.19
N LEU A 184 -16.75 -0.58 -5.15
CA LEU A 184 -15.80 -1.65 -4.88
C LEU A 184 -15.78 -2.67 -6.02
N GLY A 185 -16.95 -3.06 -6.53
CA GLY A 185 -17.09 -3.96 -7.67
C GLY A 185 -16.46 -3.38 -8.94
N VAL A 186 -16.69 -2.10 -9.24
CA VAL A 186 -16.07 -1.39 -10.37
C VAL A 186 -14.55 -1.37 -10.24
N TRP A 187 -14.04 -1.04 -9.06
CA TRP A 187 -12.60 -1.04 -8.80
C TRP A 187 -11.99 -2.44 -8.99
N ALA A 188 -12.59 -3.47 -8.38
CA ALA A 188 -12.14 -4.86 -8.50
C ALA A 188 -12.16 -5.34 -9.96
N LEU A 189 -13.21 -5.03 -10.72
CA LEU A 189 -13.29 -5.35 -12.15
C LEU A 189 -12.24 -4.59 -12.96
N GLY A 190 -11.96 -3.33 -12.64
CA GLY A 190 -10.91 -2.53 -13.27
C GLY A 190 -9.53 -3.19 -13.09
N ILE A 191 -9.22 -3.61 -11.86
CA ILE A 191 -8.00 -4.34 -11.53
C ILE A 191 -7.94 -5.67 -12.28
N LEU A 192 -9.03 -6.45 -12.27
CA LEU A 192 -9.09 -7.72 -13.00
C LEU A 192 -8.86 -7.53 -14.50
N ARG A 193 -9.32 -6.45 -15.11
CA ARG A 193 -9.05 -6.14 -16.54
C ARG A 193 -7.57 -5.82 -16.78
N ILE A 194 -6.95 -5.03 -15.91
CA ILE A 194 -5.52 -4.70 -15.99
C ILE A 194 -4.68 -5.99 -15.86
N GLU A 195 -5.03 -6.87 -14.92
CA GLU A 195 -4.32 -8.12 -14.68
C GLU A 195 -4.71 -9.26 -15.64
N ARG A 196 -5.86 -9.21 -16.31
CA ARG A 196 -6.24 -10.20 -17.34
C ARG A 196 -5.23 -10.23 -18.48
N ASN A 197 -4.65 -9.06 -18.80
CA ASN A 197 -3.57 -8.95 -19.77
C ASN A 197 -2.27 -9.63 -19.30
N LEU A 198 -2.04 -9.75 -17.98
CA LEU A 198 -0.93 -10.50 -17.40
C LEU A 198 -1.24 -12.01 -17.34
N ALA A 199 -2.43 -12.39 -16.85
CA ALA A 199 -2.86 -13.78 -16.75
C ALA A 199 -2.87 -14.46 -18.13
N ARG A 200 -3.35 -13.78 -19.18
CA ARG A 200 -3.25 -14.25 -20.57
C ARG A 200 -1.81 -14.44 -21.05
N ARG A 201 -0.88 -13.55 -20.66
CA ARG A 201 0.55 -13.67 -21.01
C ARG A 201 1.24 -14.83 -20.29
N LEU A 202 0.83 -15.16 -19.06
CA LEU A 202 1.36 -16.29 -18.29
C LEU A 202 0.78 -17.63 -18.77
N LEU A 203 -0.51 -17.67 -19.14
CA LEU A 203 -1.14 -18.84 -19.75
C LEU A 203 -0.52 -19.15 -21.13
N ASN A 204 -0.29 -18.14 -21.98
CA ASN A 204 0.40 -18.34 -23.27
C ASN A 204 1.87 -18.76 -23.12
N ARG A 205 2.54 -18.44 -22.01
CA ARG A 205 3.91 -18.92 -21.74
C ARG A 205 3.97 -20.38 -21.29
N ARG A 206 2.96 -20.88 -20.58
CA ARG A 206 2.88 -22.31 -20.25
C ARG A 206 2.70 -23.18 -21.50
N GLY A 207 1.94 -22.71 -22.49
CA GLY A 207 1.79 -23.40 -23.77
C GLY A 207 3.03 -23.41 -24.69
N GLN A 208 4.10 -22.67 -24.36
CA GLN A 208 5.37 -22.68 -25.12
C GLN A 208 6.49 -23.50 -24.45
N VAL A 209 6.28 -23.99 -23.22
CA VAL A 209 7.25 -24.86 -22.52
C VAL A 209 6.85 -26.34 -22.65
N GLU A 210 5.63 -26.62 -23.12
CA GLU A 210 5.08 -27.95 -23.34
C GLU A 210 5.01 -28.39 -24.82
N GLY A 211 5.62 -27.64 -25.74
CA GLY A 211 5.72 -27.97 -27.17
C GLY A 211 7.16 -27.98 -27.64
#